data_AF-A0A8B7K0Q5-F1
#
_entry.id   AF-A0A8B7K0Q5-F1
#
_cell.length_a   1.000
_cell.length_b   1.000
_cell.length_c   1.000
_cell.angle_alpha   90.00
_cell.angle_beta   90.00
_cell.angle_gamma   90.00
#
_symmetry.space_group_name_H-M   'P 1'
#
loop_
_entity.id
_entity.type
_entity.pdbx_description
1 polymer ?
#
loop_
_entity_poly.entity_id
_entity_poly.type
_entity_poly.pdbx_seq_one_letter_code
_entity_poly.pdbx_strand_id
1 'polypeptide(L)'
;MVCAQVETSPRRRWQKVLYERQPFPDNYVDQRFLEELRKNIHARQYQYWAVVFESGAVAQQLCSVCVFVVTWWYMDAGMLSPQRLFGAGLVSSLLGYILFNVIDAGVGRQESGRTWWADLKSTLVFIAFTYGFSPVLKTLTESISTDTIYAMSAFMLLGHLIFFDYGANAAIVSSTLSLNMAIFASVCLASRLPRSLHAFVMVTFAMQIFALWPMLQKKLKAQTPRCYVAVTMLFALAALVGLMTISSVGAVLFALLLLCISCLCPYCLIRLQLFKDNIHGPWDEAEIKEDLSRFLM
;
A
#
# COMPACT_ATOMS: atom_id res chain seq x y z
N MET A 1 -76.55 -42.40 -1.19
CA MET A 1 -75.34 -42.50 -0.36
C MET A 1 -74.14 -42.57 -1.30
N VAL A 2 -73.56 -41.42 -1.65
CA VAL A 2 -72.35 -41.36 -2.48
C VAL A 2 -71.21 -41.08 -1.52
N CYS A 3 -70.34 -42.07 -1.33
CA CYS A 3 -69.08 -41.88 -0.60
C CYS A 3 -68.25 -40.88 -1.41
N ALA A 4 -68.09 -39.66 -0.88
CA ALA A 4 -67.10 -38.72 -1.38
C ALA A 4 -65.73 -39.34 -1.14
N GLN A 5 -65.07 -39.76 -2.22
CA GLN A 5 -63.68 -40.13 -2.17
C GLN A 5 -62.89 -38.89 -1.76
N VAL A 6 -62.26 -38.97 -0.59
CA VAL A 6 -61.24 -38.00 -0.18
C VAL A 6 -60.07 -38.23 -1.14
N GLU A 7 -60.02 -37.46 -2.22
CA GLU A 7 -58.83 -37.31 -3.04
C GLU A 7 -57.73 -36.78 -2.12
N THR A 8 -56.87 -37.67 -1.65
CA THR A 8 -55.59 -37.30 -1.06
C THR A 8 -54.73 -36.74 -2.18
N SER A 9 -54.97 -35.48 -2.54
CA SER A 9 -54.05 -34.72 -3.37
C SER A 9 -52.66 -34.85 -2.73
N PRO A 10 -51.62 -35.23 -3.50
CA PRO A 10 -50.29 -35.35 -2.95
C PRO A 10 -49.94 -34.00 -2.33
N ARG A 11 -49.60 -34.00 -1.03
CA ARG A 11 -49.22 -32.77 -0.32
C ARG A 11 -48.19 -32.03 -1.17
N ARG A 12 -48.60 -30.89 -1.74
CA ARG A 12 -47.76 -30.09 -2.63
C ARG A 12 -46.58 -29.62 -1.77
N ARG A 13 -45.38 -30.13 -2.04
CA ARG A 13 -44.19 -29.75 -1.28
C ARG A 13 -43.90 -28.27 -1.56
N TRP A 14 -43.50 -27.56 -0.52
CA TRP A 14 -43.02 -26.18 -0.65
C TRP A 14 -41.82 -26.13 -1.60
N GLN A 15 -41.79 -25.12 -2.46
CA GLN A 15 -40.71 -24.89 -3.43
C GLN A 15 -40.14 -23.49 -3.23
N LYS A 16 -38.82 -23.35 -3.33
CA LYS A 16 -38.14 -22.05 -3.19
C LYS A 16 -38.24 -21.24 -4.49
N VAL A 17 -39.43 -20.73 -4.77
CA VAL A 17 -39.75 -20.01 -6.01
C VAL A 17 -40.46 -18.71 -5.65
N LEU A 18 -39.89 -17.57 -6.05
CA LEU A 18 -40.45 -16.24 -5.72
C LEU A 18 -41.70 -15.89 -6.54
N TYR A 19 -41.83 -16.44 -7.75
CA TYR A 19 -42.87 -16.04 -8.71
C TYR A 19 -44.18 -16.86 -8.64
N GLU A 20 -44.18 -18.02 -7.97
CA GLU A 20 -45.34 -18.91 -7.91
C GLU A 20 -46.05 -18.80 -6.57
N ARG A 21 -47.38 -18.62 -6.58
CA ARG A 21 -48.20 -18.66 -5.36
C ARG A 21 -48.37 -20.10 -4.87
N GLN A 22 -48.06 -20.33 -3.60
CA GLN A 22 -48.08 -21.64 -2.97
C GLN A 22 -49.00 -21.65 -1.74
N PRO A 23 -49.57 -22.81 -1.33
CA PRO A 23 -50.52 -22.92 -0.22
C PRO A 23 -49.81 -22.95 1.15
N PHE A 24 -48.84 -22.06 1.34
CA PHE A 24 -48.08 -21.91 2.58
C PHE A 24 -48.15 -20.45 3.02
N PRO A 25 -48.17 -20.15 4.33
CA PRO A 25 -48.13 -18.77 4.80
C PRO A 25 -46.80 -18.11 4.44
N ASP A 26 -46.79 -16.78 4.30
CA ASP A 26 -45.60 -16.03 3.86
C ASP A 26 -44.37 -16.19 4.77
N ASN A 27 -44.58 -16.56 6.03
CA ASN A 27 -43.52 -16.81 7.02
C ASN A 27 -43.17 -18.31 7.18
N TYR A 28 -43.64 -19.17 6.27
CA TYR A 28 -43.31 -20.59 6.31
C TYR A 28 -41.84 -20.85 5.98
N VAL A 29 -41.17 -21.61 6.84
CA VAL A 29 -39.79 -22.09 6.63
C VAL A 29 -39.82 -23.61 6.51
N ASP A 30 -39.31 -24.14 5.40
CA ASP A 30 -39.26 -25.58 5.17
C ASP A 30 -38.26 -26.28 6.11
N GLN A 31 -38.52 -27.55 6.46
CA GLN A 31 -37.63 -28.32 7.36
C GLN A 31 -36.21 -28.49 6.79
N ARG A 32 -36.07 -28.46 5.46
CA ARG A 32 -34.78 -28.58 4.76
C ARG A 32 -33.98 -27.29 4.72
N PHE A 33 -34.51 -26.20 5.25
CA PHE A 33 -33.86 -24.89 5.21
C PHE A 33 -32.44 -24.91 5.79
N LEU A 34 -32.24 -25.61 6.91
CA LEU A 34 -30.92 -25.76 7.52
C LEU A 34 -30.05 -26.84 6.85
N GLU A 35 -30.64 -27.74 6.06
CA GLU A 35 -29.88 -28.73 5.27
C GLU A 35 -29.06 -28.05 4.17
N GLU A 36 -29.50 -26.88 3.69
CA GLU A 36 -28.79 -26.06 2.69
C GLU A 36 -27.67 -25.19 3.30
N LEU A 37 -27.46 -25.24 4.62
CA LEU A 37 -26.41 -24.48 5.29
C LEU A 37 -25.04 -25.01 4.86
N ARG A 38 -24.24 -24.13 4.27
CA ARG A 38 -22.88 -24.42 3.82
C ARG A 38 -21.91 -23.53 4.59
N LYS A 39 -20.79 -24.09 5.01
CA LYS A 39 -19.73 -23.30 5.67
C LYS A 39 -18.59 -23.04 4.70
N ASN A 40 -18.04 -21.85 4.73
CA ASN A 40 -16.75 -21.51 4.12
C ASN A 40 -16.65 -21.78 2.61
N ILE A 41 -17.74 -21.63 1.85
CA ILE A 41 -17.79 -21.88 0.39
C ILE A 41 -16.69 -21.12 -0.37
N HIS A 42 -16.42 -19.87 0.02
CA HIS A 42 -15.46 -18.98 -0.63
C HIS A 42 -14.13 -18.83 0.15
N ALA A 43 -13.74 -19.83 0.93
CA ALA A 43 -12.50 -19.76 1.70
C ALA A 43 -11.26 -19.87 0.80
N ARG A 44 -10.63 -18.72 0.49
CA ARG A 44 -9.37 -18.66 -0.25
C ARG A 44 -8.19 -19.10 0.62
N GLN A 45 -7.54 -20.22 0.28
CA GLN A 45 -6.34 -20.66 1.00
C GLN A 45 -5.13 -19.80 0.61
N TYR A 46 -4.50 -19.15 1.59
CA TYR A 46 -3.29 -18.37 1.37
C TYR A 46 -2.05 -19.25 1.52
N GLN A 47 -1.13 -19.16 0.56
CA GLN A 47 0.20 -19.77 0.70
C GLN A 47 1.11 -18.85 1.51
N TYR A 48 1.81 -19.39 2.52
CA TYR A 48 2.66 -18.61 3.42
C TYR A 48 3.64 -17.70 2.68
N TRP A 49 4.44 -18.27 1.79
CA TRP A 49 5.44 -17.50 1.04
C TRP A 49 4.86 -16.43 0.12
N ALA A 50 3.64 -16.63 -0.38
CA ALA A 50 2.95 -15.60 -1.16
C ALA A 50 2.57 -14.41 -0.26
N VAL A 51 2.06 -14.66 0.95
CA VAL A 51 1.73 -13.58 1.89
C VAL A 51 2.98 -12.87 2.41
N VAL A 52 4.08 -13.61 2.64
CA VAL A 52 5.39 -13.03 2.97
C VAL A 52 5.88 -12.11 1.84
N PHE A 53 5.79 -12.56 0.58
CA PHE A 53 6.15 -11.74 -0.57
C PHE A 53 5.31 -10.45 -0.67
N GLU A 54 3.99 -10.55 -0.45
CA GLU A 54 3.11 -9.39 -0.45
C GLU A 54 3.39 -8.42 0.71
N SER A 55 3.71 -8.94 1.90
CA SER A 55 4.10 -8.12 3.07
C SER A 55 5.40 -7.32 2.84
N GLY A 56 6.21 -7.72 1.86
CA GLY A 56 7.40 -6.99 1.43
C GLY A 56 7.12 -5.55 1.03
N ALA A 57 5.93 -5.25 0.49
CA ALA A 57 5.53 -3.87 0.16
C ALA A 57 5.43 -2.97 1.40
N VAL A 58 4.96 -3.52 2.53
CA VAL A 58 4.88 -2.81 3.81
C VAL A 58 6.27 -2.61 4.40
N ALA A 59 7.11 -3.66 4.36
CA ALA A 59 8.50 -3.58 4.80
C ALA A 59 9.28 -2.50 4.02
N GLN A 60 9.04 -2.37 2.71
CA GLN A 60 9.67 -1.33 1.90
C GLN A 60 9.29 0.08 2.34
N GLN A 61 8.01 0.36 2.62
CA GLN A 61 7.60 1.70 3.08
C GLN A 61 8.17 2.04 4.45
N LEU A 62 8.25 1.06 5.36
CA LEU A 62 8.93 1.24 6.64
C LEU A 62 10.42 1.54 6.46
N CYS A 63 11.09 0.85 5.53
CA CYS A 63 12.48 1.14 5.18
C CYS A 63 12.63 2.53 4.56
N SER A 64 11.70 2.96 3.71
CA SER A 64 11.69 4.31 3.12
C SER A 64 11.62 5.40 4.18
N VAL A 65 10.69 5.27 5.14
CA VAL A 65 10.55 6.19 6.27
C VAL A 65 11.82 6.18 7.14
N CYS A 66 12.37 5.00 7.44
CA CYS A 66 13.59 4.87 8.22
C CYS A 66 14.79 5.54 7.54
N VAL A 67 15.04 5.24 6.26
CA VAL A 67 16.11 5.86 5.46
C VAL A 67 15.93 7.38 5.39
N PHE A 68 14.70 7.86 5.22
CA PHE A 68 14.41 9.29 5.21
C PHE A 68 14.80 9.97 6.53
N VAL A 69 14.37 9.41 7.68
CA VAL A 69 14.67 9.96 9.01
C VAL A 69 16.17 9.86 9.33
N VAL A 70 16.82 8.73 9.01
CA VAL A 70 18.27 8.54 9.17
C VAL A 70 19.04 9.58 8.35
N THR A 71 18.63 9.81 7.09
CA THR A 71 19.28 10.79 6.22
C THR A 71 19.13 12.21 6.76
N TRP A 72 17.93 12.56 7.25
CA TRP A 72 17.69 13.84 7.92
C TRP A 72 18.61 14.01 9.13
N TRP A 73 18.71 12.99 9.99
CA TRP A 73 19.57 13.02 11.19
C TRP A 73 21.04 13.21 10.82
N TYR A 74 21.53 12.53 9.78
CA TYR A 74 22.90 12.71 9.28
C TYR A 74 23.18 14.12 8.76
N MET A 75 22.16 14.79 8.17
CA MET A 75 22.28 16.18 7.75
C MET A 75 22.25 17.16 8.93
N ASP A 76 21.44 16.87 9.96
CA ASP A 76 21.34 17.66 11.18
C ASP A 76 22.63 17.59 12.01
N ALA A 77 23.20 16.38 12.15
CA ALA A 77 24.48 16.14 12.80
C ALA A 77 25.69 16.70 12.01
N GLY A 78 25.49 17.26 10.82
CA GLY A 78 26.55 17.82 9.98
C GLY A 78 27.49 16.79 9.32
N MET A 79 27.19 15.49 9.44
CA MET A 79 28.00 14.41 8.88
C MET A 79 27.77 14.22 7.37
N LEU A 80 26.58 14.56 6.87
CA LEU A 80 26.21 14.47 5.46
C LEU A 80 26.05 15.86 4.85
N SER A 81 26.89 16.18 3.86
CA SER A 81 26.77 17.45 3.16
C SER A 81 25.60 17.44 2.17
N PRO A 82 24.82 18.54 2.04
CA PRO A 82 23.69 18.60 1.11
C PRO A 82 24.09 18.34 -0.34
N GLN A 83 25.28 18.79 -0.74
CA GLN A 83 25.80 18.61 -2.10
C GLN A 83 26.05 17.14 -2.43
N ARG A 84 26.57 16.35 -1.47
CA ARG A 84 26.80 14.91 -1.67
C ARG A 84 25.48 14.17 -1.80
N LEU A 85 24.50 14.48 -0.94
CA LEU A 85 23.17 13.87 -1.01
C LEU A 85 22.46 14.25 -2.32
N PHE A 86 22.52 15.51 -2.74
CA PHE A 86 21.94 15.95 -4.01
C PHE A 86 22.60 15.26 -5.21
N GLY A 87 23.94 15.21 -5.25
CA GLY A 87 24.67 14.52 -6.31
C GLY A 87 24.35 13.03 -6.37
N ALA A 88 24.33 12.35 -5.22
CA ALA A 88 23.92 10.95 -5.14
C ALA A 88 22.44 10.75 -5.56
N GLY A 89 21.56 11.68 -5.18
CA GLY A 89 20.14 11.70 -5.57
C GLY A 89 19.94 11.85 -7.08
N LEU A 90 20.72 12.71 -7.74
CA LEU A 90 20.70 12.85 -9.20
C LEU A 90 21.17 11.57 -9.90
N VAL A 91 22.30 10.99 -9.47
CA VAL A 91 22.82 9.74 -10.04
C VAL A 91 21.81 8.60 -9.86
N SER A 92 21.25 8.45 -8.66
CA SER A 92 20.26 7.41 -8.38
C SER A 92 18.94 7.64 -9.12
N SER A 93 18.52 8.89 -9.34
CA SER A 93 17.34 9.21 -10.16
C SER A 93 17.56 8.89 -11.63
N LEU A 94 18.74 9.19 -12.18
CA LEU A 94 19.11 8.81 -13.55
C LEU A 94 19.15 7.29 -13.71
N LEU A 95 19.82 6.57 -12.80
CA LEU A 95 19.86 5.10 -12.81
C LEU A 95 18.47 4.50 -12.65
N GLY A 96 17.65 5.04 -11.74
CA GLY A 96 16.27 4.62 -11.52
C GLY A 96 15.39 4.84 -12.74
N TYR A 97 15.57 5.96 -13.45
CA TYR A 97 14.83 6.26 -14.68
C TYR A 97 15.25 5.34 -15.84
N ILE A 98 16.55 5.05 -16.00
CA ILE A 98 17.02 4.07 -16.98
C ILE A 98 16.44 2.68 -16.65
N LEU A 99 16.55 2.26 -15.39
CA LEU A 99 16.03 0.97 -14.92
C LEU A 99 14.51 0.87 -15.14
N PHE A 100 13.77 1.93 -14.84
CA PHE A 100 12.33 2.01 -15.09
C PHE A 100 12.00 1.80 -16.57
N ASN A 101 12.70 2.49 -17.48
CA ASN A 101 12.49 2.35 -18.92
C ASN A 101 12.88 0.96 -19.44
N VAL A 102 13.95 0.36 -18.91
CA VAL A 102 14.39 -0.99 -19.29
C VAL A 102 13.38 -2.04 -18.84
N ILE A 103 12.86 -1.94 -17.62
CA ILE A 103 11.80 -2.81 -17.11
C ILE A 103 10.55 -2.61 -17.96
N ASP A 104 10.10 -1.38 -18.15
CA ASP A 104 8.87 -1.10 -18.90
C ASP A 104 8.97 -1.40 -20.41
N ALA A 105 10.16 -1.76 -20.92
CA ALA A 105 10.46 -2.06 -22.32
C ALA A 105 9.94 -0.98 -23.31
N GLY A 106 9.75 0.25 -22.83
CA GLY A 106 9.16 1.35 -23.60
C GLY A 106 7.64 1.31 -23.79
N VAL A 107 6.93 0.32 -23.24
CA VAL A 107 5.48 0.14 -23.42
C VAL A 107 4.70 1.34 -22.85
N GLY A 108 4.96 1.75 -21.61
CA GLY A 108 4.27 2.88 -21.00
C GLY A 108 4.62 4.22 -21.65
N ARG A 109 5.78 4.33 -22.30
CA ARG A 109 6.12 5.51 -23.11
C ARG A 109 5.30 5.56 -24.40
N GLN A 110 5.10 4.41 -25.05
CA GLN A 110 4.29 4.29 -26.25
C GLN A 110 2.82 4.63 -25.95
N GLU A 111 2.29 4.16 -24.81
CA GLU A 111 0.91 4.49 -24.39
C GLU A 111 0.75 5.96 -23.98
N SER A 112 1.71 6.52 -23.24
CA SER A 112 1.62 7.90 -22.75
C SER A 112 1.95 8.95 -23.83
N GLY A 113 2.57 8.58 -24.95
CA GLY A 113 3.03 9.51 -25.99
C GLY A 113 4.07 10.55 -25.53
N ARG A 114 4.68 10.36 -24.34
CA ARG A 114 5.49 11.37 -23.66
C ARG A 114 6.97 11.27 -24.04
N THR A 115 7.56 12.38 -24.49
CA THR A 115 8.96 12.41 -24.97
C THR A 115 9.98 12.58 -23.84
N TRP A 116 11.25 12.27 -24.11
CA TRP A 116 12.36 12.45 -23.16
C TRP A 116 12.52 13.93 -22.76
N TRP A 117 12.26 14.82 -23.70
CA TRP A 117 12.27 16.26 -23.48
C TRP A 117 11.17 16.72 -22.52
N ALA A 118 9.99 16.11 -22.58
CA ALA A 118 8.90 16.42 -21.65
C ALA A 118 9.27 16.00 -20.21
N ASP A 119 9.86 14.81 -20.04
CA ASP A 119 10.36 14.34 -18.74
C ASP A 119 11.43 15.29 -18.19
N LEU A 120 12.45 15.61 -19.00
CA LEU A 120 13.52 16.51 -18.62
C LEU A 120 12.99 17.90 -18.26
N LYS A 121 12.05 18.43 -19.03
CA LYS A 121 11.39 19.71 -18.75
C LYS A 121 10.66 19.66 -17.41
N SER A 122 9.87 18.62 -17.14
CA SER A 122 9.17 18.47 -15.86
C SER A 122 10.16 18.38 -14.68
N THR A 123 11.25 17.62 -14.83
CA THR A 123 12.29 17.50 -13.79
C THR A 123 12.99 18.84 -13.56
N LEU A 124 13.33 19.58 -14.61
CA LEU A 124 13.96 20.90 -14.50
C LEU A 124 13.02 21.90 -13.82
N VAL A 125 11.75 21.92 -14.21
CA VAL A 125 10.72 22.74 -13.58
C VAL A 125 10.63 22.39 -12.10
N PHE A 126 10.52 21.11 -11.74
CA PHE A 126 10.49 20.68 -10.34
C PHE A 126 11.72 21.17 -9.56
N ILE A 127 12.93 20.95 -10.07
CA ILE A 127 14.17 21.39 -9.41
C ILE A 127 14.18 22.92 -9.23
N ALA A 128 13.86 23.68 -10.28
CA ALA A 128 13.87 25.14 -10.25
C ALA A 128 12.85 25.68 -9.24
N PHE A 129 11.63 25.15 -9.23
CA PHE A 129 10.60 25.54 -8.28
C PHE A 129 10.98 25.18 -6.84
N THR A 130 11.39 23.93 -6.57
CA THR A 130 11.77 23.53 -5.21
C THR A 130 12.97 24.33 -4.71
N TYR A 131 13.93 24.67 -5.58
CA TYR A 131 15.06 25.52 -5.22
C TYR A 131 14.63 26.97 -4.93
N GLY A 132 13.78 27.55 -5.79
CA GLY A 132 13.26 28.90 -5.61
C GLY A 132 12.42 29.06 -4.32
N PHE A 133 11.61 28.06 -3.99
CA PHE A 133 10.77 28.04 -2.78
C PHE A 133 11.49 27.55 -1.53
N SER A 134 12.71 27.04 -1.65
CA SER A 134 13.48 26.50 -0.53
C SER A 134 13.61 27.43 0.69
N PRO A 135 13.88 28.74 0.54
CA PRO A 135 13.90 29.65 1.68
C PRO A 135 12.55 29.72 2.39
N VAL A 136 11.45 29.76 1.62
CA VAL A 136 10.08 29.77 2.16
C VAL A 136 9.78 28.48 2.92
N LEU A 137 10.13 27.32 2.34
CA LEU A 137 9.95 26.01 2.98
C LEU A 137 10.70 25.91 4.31
N LYS A 138 11.91 26.48 4.38
CA LYS A 138 12.69 26.54 5.62
C LYS A 138 11.98 27.43 6.66
N THR A 139 11.57 28.63 6.29
CA THR A 139 11.04 29.62 7.26
C THR A 139 9.61 29.34 7.70
N LEU A 140 8.82 28.59 6.91
CA LEU A 140 7.37 28.40 7.13
C LEU A 140 7.04 27.78 8.49
N THR A 141 7.87 26.85 8.96
CA THR A 141 7.68 26.17 10.25
C THR A 141 8.80 26.49 11.26
N GLU A 142 9.61 27.52 11.01
CA GLU A 142 10.74 27.90 11.86
C GLU A 142 10.29 28.43 13.24
N SER A 143 9.17 29.14 13.28
CA SER A 143 8.58 29.73 14.50
C SER A 143 7.93 28.71 15.45
N ILE A 144 7.66 27.50 14.96
CA ILE A 144 7.07 26.41 15.75
C ILE A 144 8.17 25.74 16.58
N SER A 145 7.82 25.25 17.79
CA SER A 145 8.78 24.57 18.66
C SER A 145 9.30 23.26 18.05
N THR A 146 10.54 22.91 18.37
CA THR A 146 11.19 21.69 17.83
C THR A 146 10.45 20.42 18.20
N ASP A 147 9.95 20.32 19.43
CA ASP A 147 9.26 19.13 19.93
C ASP A 147 7.93 18.90 19.20
N THR A 148 7.19 19.97 18.93
CA THR A 148 5.93 19.88 18.16
C THR A 148 6.20 19.55 16.70
N ILE A 149 7.29 20.04 16.11
CA ILE A 149 7.73 19.65 14.76
C ILE A 149 8.05 18.16 14.67
N TYR A 150 8.79 17.60 15.63
CA TYR A 150 9.07 16.17 15.66
C TYR A 150 7.80 15.34 15.84
N ALA A 151 6.91 15.74 16.75
CA ALA A 151 5.62 15.08 16.95
C ALA A 151 4.76 15.10 15.68
N MET A 152 4.58 16.27 15.07
CA MET A 152 3.81 16.42 13.83
C MET A 152 4.40 15.61 12.68
N SER A 153 5.73 15.61 12.54
CA SER A 153 6.41 14.84 11.51
C SER A 153 6.22 13.35 11.71
N ALA A 154 6.28 12.86 12.96
CA ALA A 154 6.02 11.47 13.29
C ALA A 154 4.57 11.06 12.96
N PHE A 155 3.58 11.87 13.34
CA PHE A 155 2.18 11.61 12.98
C PHE A 155 1.95 11.60 11.48
N MET A 156 2.62 12.49 10.73
CA MET A 156 2.47 12.60 9.29
C MET A 156 3.16 11.46 8.56
N LEU A 157 4.33 10.99 9.03
CA LEU A 157 4.97 9.77 8.52
C LEU A 157 4.15 8.52 8.85
N LEU A 158 3.52 8.47 10.03
CA LEU A 158 2.59 7.39 10.38
C LEU A 158 1.35 7.42 9.49
N GLY A 159 0.77 8.59 9.26
CA GLY A 159 -0.34 8.78 8.34
C GLY A 159 0.04 8.35 6.92
N HIS A 160 1.22 8.74 6.44
CA HIS A 160 1.76 8.27 5.17
C HIS A 160 1.73 6.74 5.09
N LEU A 161 2.24 6.03 6.10
CA LEU A 161 2.24 4.58 6.15
C LEU A 161 0.83 3.97 6.17
N ILE A 162 -0.14 4.58 6.85
CA ILE A 162 -1.53 4.08 6.93
C ILE A 162 -2.28 4.26 5.61
N PHE A 163 -2.15 5.42 4.98
CA PHE A 163 -2.91 5.78 3.79
C PHE A 163 -2.22 5.38 2.48
N PHE A 164 -1.01 4.82 2.54
CA PHE A 164 -0.27 4.38 1.37
C PHE A 164 -0.98 3.22 0.65
N ASP A 165 -0.93 3.25 -0.68
CA ASP A 165 -1.49 2.19 -1.51
C ASP A 165 -0.54 1.00 -1.69
N TYR A 166 -0.73 0.00 -0.83
CA TYR A 166 -0.05 -1.29 -0.87
C TYR A 166 -0.62 -2.28 -1.90
N GLY A 167 -1.62 -1.90 -2.70
CA GLY A 167 -2.29 -2.79 -3.65
C GLY A 167 -3.56 -3.46 -3.10
N ALA A 168 -4.12 -2.92 -2.02
CA ALA A 168 -5.42 -3.35 -1.50
C ALA A 168 -6.52 -2.45 -2.08
N ASN A 169 -7.59 -3.06 -2.62
CA ASN A 169 -8.81 -2.34 -3.03
C ASN A 169 -9.61 -1.90 -1.79
N ALA A 170 -9.00 -1.12 -0.91
CA ALA A 170 -9.60 -0.61 0.31
C ALA A 170 -9.96 0.87 0.12
N ALA A 171 -11.21 1.23 0.42
CA ALA A 171 -11.74 2.58 0.26
C ALA A 171 -11.02 3.66 1.10
N ILE A 172 -10.21 3.24 2.08
CA ILE A 172 -9.48 4.13 3.00
C ILE A 172 -8.17 4.64 2.37
N VAL A 173 -7.68 4.00 1.30
CA VAL A 173 -6.35 4.24 0.73
C VAL A 173 -6.39 5.37 -0.29
N SER A 174 -5.51 6.38 -0.13
CA SER A 174 -5.36 7.47 -1.10
C SER A 174 -3.90 7.83 -1.31
N SER A 175 -3.39 7.52 -2.51
CA SER A 175 -2.00 7.79 -2.92
C SER A 175 -1.63 9.27 -2.75
N THR A 176 -2.53 10.18 -3.14
CA THR A 176 -2.31 11.63 -3.03
C THR A 176 -2.22 12.08 -1.57
N LEU A 177 -3.11 11.57 -0.72
CA LEU A 177 -3.12 11.93 0.69
C LEU A 177 -1.87 11.42 1.41
N SER A 178 -1.47 10.17 1.14
CA SER A 178 -0.24 9.59 1.66
C SER A 178 1.01 10.37 1.24
N LEU A 179 1.11 10.77 -0.04
CA LEU A 179 2.23 11.56 -0.53
C LEU A 179 2.27 12.95 0.13
N ASN A 180 1.12 13.63 0.22
CA ASN A 180 1.04 14.95 0.87
C ASN A 180 1.49 14.90 2.33
N MET A 181 1.13 13.85 3.07
CA MET A 181 1.58 13.65 4.45
C MET A 181 3.10 13.48 4.54
N ALA A 182 3.71 12.67 3.67
CA ALA A 182 5.16 12.49 3.64
C ALA A 182 5.91 13.78 3.29
N ILE A 183 5.40 14.56 2.33
CA ILE A 183 5.99 15.85 1.95
C ILE A 183 5.83 16.88 3.06
N PHE A 184 4.69 16.94 3.73
CA PHE A 184 4.50 17.81 4.88
C PHE A 184 5.48 17.46 6.00
N ALA A 185 5.65 16.18 6.33
CA ALA A 185 6.66 15.73 7.31
C ALA A 185 8.08 16.15 6.89
N SER A 186 8.40 16.04 5.60
CA SER A 186 9.69 16.48 5.08
C SER A 186 9.91 17.99 5.22
N VAL A 187 8.89 18.81 5.00
CA VAL A 187 8.99 20.27 5.15
C VAL A 187 9.16 20.64 6.62
N CYS A 188 8.42 20.00 7.53
CA CYS A 188 8.55 20.18 8.97
C CYS A 188 9.97 19.86 9.45
N LEU A 189 10.54 18.73 9.05
CA LEU A 189 11.91 18.35 9.42
C LEU A 189 12.96 19.24 8.73
N ALA A 190 12.73 19.65 7.49
CA ALA A 190 13.63 20.52 6.73
C ALA A 190 13.82 21.90 7.38
N SER A 191 12.81 22.45 8.06
CA SER A 191 12.91 23.77 8.72
C SER A 191 13.94 23.83 9.85
N ARG A 192 14.26 22.67 10.45
CA ARG A 192 15.26 22.55 11.51
C ARG A 192 16.70 22.53 10.99
N LEU A 193 16.89 22.36 9.68
CA LEU A 193 18.22 22.31 9.07
C LEU A 193 18.79 23.72 8.83
N PRO A 194 20.12 23.88 8.89
CA PRO A 194 20.73 25.20 9.06
C PRO A 194 20.62 26.12 7.84
N ARG A 195 20.63 25.60 6.60
CA ARG A 195 20.56 26.43 5.38
C ARG A 195 19.40 26.02 4.49
N SER A 196 18.92 26.96 3.68
CA SER A 196 17.88 26.71 2.66
C SER A 196 18.27 25.52 1.75
N LEU A 197 19.54 25.43 1.34
CA LEU A 197 20.05 24.28 0.58
C LEU A 197 19.73 22.92 1.22
N HIS A 198 19.75 22.80 2.55
CA HIS A 198 19.36 21.56 3.21
C HIS A 198 17.87 21.26 3.00
N ALA A 199 17.01 22.26 3.12
CA ALA A 199 15.57 22.11 2.89
C ALA A 199 15.25 21.71 1.44
N PHE A 200 15.94 22.33 0.46
CA PHE A 200 15.83 21.93 -0.95
C PHE A 200 16.18 20.45 -1.16
N VAL A 201 17.34 20.03 -0.64
CA VAL A 201 17.82 18.65 -0.82
C VAL A 201 16.93 17.65 -0.07
N MET A 202 16.43 18.00 1.12
CA MET A 202 15.52 17.14 1.87
C MET A 202 14.18 16.92 1.15
N VAL A 203 13.56 17.97 0.62
CA VAL A 203 12.27 17.85 -0.07
C VAL A 203 12.43 17.10 -1.41
N THR A 204 13.53 17.34 -2.13
CA THR A 204 13.83 16.57 -3.35
C THR A 204 14.09 15.09 -3.04
N PHE A 205 14.82 14.79 -1.97
CA PHE A 205 15.03 13.42 -1.50
C PHE A 205 13.72 12.76 -1.02
N ALA A 206 12.84 13.50 -0.36
CA ALA A 206 11.51 13.00 0.03
C ALA A 206 10.69 12.57 -1.19
N MET A 207 10.66 13.38 -2.25
CA MET A 207 10.01 13.00 -3.51
C MET A 207 10.66 11.76 -4.14
N GLN A 208 11.97 11.62 -4.03
CA GLN A 208 12.69 10.46 -4.54
C GLN A 208 12.30 9.17 -3.78
N ILE A 209 12.26 9.20 -2.45
CA ILE A 209 12.00 8.05 -1.59
C ILE A 209 10.50 7.71 -1.48
N PHE A 210 9.61 8.69 -1.45
CA PHE A 210 8.17 8.47 -1.21
C PHE A 210 7.32 8.45 -2.48
N ALA A 211 7.80 9.01 -3.61
CA ALA A 211 7.06 9.00 -4.87
C ALA A 211 7.74 8.13 -5.93
N LEU A 212 9.00 8.44 -6.28
CA LEU A 212 9.70 7.77 -7.39
C LEU A 212 10.05 6.31 -7.07
N TRP A 213 10.57 6.07 -5.86
CA TRP A 213 10.99 4.74 -5.42
C TRP A 213 9.85 3.71 -5.36
N PRO A 214 8.67 4.01 -4.78
CA PRO A 214 7.56 3.05 -4.79
C PRO A 214 6.99 2.77 -6.19
N MET A 215 7.01 3.75 -7.09
CA MET A 215 6.61 3.53 -8.49
C MET A 215 7.53 2.53 -9.20
N LEU A 216 8.85 2.68 -9.01
CA LEU A 216 9.84 1.73 -9.54
C LEU A 216 9.65 0.33 -8.93
N GLN A 217 9.40 0.25 -7.63
CA GLN A 217 9.17 -1.02 -6.93
C GLN A 217 7.91 -1.74 -7.43
N LYS A 218 6.80 -1.02 -7.65
CA LYS A 218 5.55 -1.62 -8.19
C LYS A 218 5.81 -2.27 -9.56
N LYS A 219 6.54 -1.60 -10.45
CA LYS A 219 6.92 -2.15 -11.76
C LYS A 219 7.89 -3.33 -11.65
N LEU A 220 8.92 -3.20 -10.79
CA LEU A 220 9.89 -4.25 -10.55
C LEU A 220 9.23 -5.53 -10.01
N LYS A 221 8.29 -5.37 -9.06
CA LYS A 221 7.50 -6.47 -8.48
C LYS A 221 6.65 -7.18 -9.53
N ALA A 222 6.00 -6.43 -10.42
CA ALA A 222 5.11 -6.97 -11.45
C ALA A 222 5.87 -7.79 -12.51
N GLN A 223 7.06 -7.35 -12.92
CA GLN A 223 7.78 -8.00 -14.01
C GLN A 223 8.89 -8.95 -13.57
N THR A 224 9.66 -8.61 -12.53
CA THR A 224 10.86 -9.35 -12.12
C THR A 224 10.86 -9.60 -10.59
N PRO A 225 10.05 -10.55 -10.10
CA PRO A 225 9.84 -10.76 -8.66
C PRO A 225 11.13 -11.15 -7.90
N ARG A 226 12.06 -11.86 -8.54
CA ARG A 226 13.36 -12.21 -7.92
C ARG A 226 14.23 -10.98 -7.66
N CYS A 227 14.29 -10.07 -8.64
CA CYS A 227 15.04 -8.82 -8.51
C CYS A 227 14.41 -7.93 -7.43
N TYR A 228 13.06 -7.87 -7.40
CA TYR A 228 12.32 -7.18 -6.34
C TYR A 228 12.71 -7.65 -4.94
N VAL A 229 12.77 -8.96 -4.68
CA VAL A 229 13.18 -9.49 -3.37
C VAL A 229 14.61 -9.09 -3.04
N ALA A 230 15.55 -9.22 -3.98
CA ALA A 230 16.95 -8.84 -3.76
C ALA A 230 17.10 -7.34 -3.43
N VAL A 231 16.43 -6.47 -4.19
CA VAL A 231 16.41 -5.02 -3.96
C VAL A 231 15.77 -4.69 -2.60
N THR A 232 14.69 -5.38 -2.23
CA THR A 232 14.03 -5.20 -0.94
C THR A 232 14.94 -5.56 0.22
N MET A 233 15.63 -6.70 0.14
CA MET A 233 16.55 -7.16 1.18
C MET A 233 17.76 -6.22 1.29
N LEU A 234 18.30 -5.76 0.17
CA LEU A 234 19.40 -4.78 0.16
C LEU A 234 18.97 -3.45 0.77
N PHE A 235 17.77 -2.97 0.43
CA PHE A 235 17.23 -1.71 0.96
C PHE A 235 16.94 -1.80 2.46
N ALA A 236 16.39 -2.93 2.93
CA ALA A 236 16.18 -3.19 4.34
C ALA A 236 17.51 -3.28 5.11
N LEU A 237 18.53 -3.93 4.54
CA LEU A 237 19.87 -3.97 5.12
C LEU A 237 20.48 -2.57 5.22
N ALA A 238 20.36 -1.75 4.18
CA ALA A 238 20.85 -0.38 4.19
C ALA A 238 20.15 0.48 5.27
N ALA A 239 18.82 0.34 5.40
CA ALA A 239 18.04 1.01 6.46
C ALA A 239 18.50 0.57 7.85
N LEU A 240 18.70 -0.74 8.07
CA LEU A 240 19.18 -1.30 9.33
C LEU A 240 20.58 -0.82 9.69
N VAL A 241 21.52 -0.86 8.75
CA VAL A 241 22.89 -0.38 8.96
C VAL A 241 22.89 1.13 9.27
N GLY A 242 22.10 1.91 8.53
CA GLY A 242 21.96 3.35 8.78
C GLY A 242 21.32 3.67 10.14
N LEU A 243 20.42 2.83 10.64
CA LEU A 243 19.86 3.00 11.98
C LEU A 243 20.83 2.52 13.07
N MET A 244 21.60 1.45 12.83
CA MET A 244 22.62 0.91 13.74
C MET A 244 23.68 1.95 14.06
N THR A 245 24.05 2.78 13.09
CA THR A 245 25.02 3.87 13.29
C THR A 245 24.53 4.98 14.22
N ILE A 246 23.21 5.12 14.40
CA ILE A 246 22.61 6.12 15.29
C ILE A 246 22.31 5.51 16.66
N SER A 247 21.63 4.36 16.67
CA SER A 247 21.23 3.65 17.89
C SER A 247 21.11 2.16 17.64
N SER A 248 21.91 1.37 18.37
CA SER A 248 21.84 -0.09 18.34
C SER A 248 20.48 -0.60 18.81
N VAL A 249 19.91 0.02 19.84
CA VAL A 249 18.56 -0.33 20.35
C VAL A 249 17.50 -0.07 19.28
N GLY A 250 17.55 1.11 18.63
CA GLY A 250 16.61 1.46 17.56
C GLY A 250 16.68 0.48 16.40
N ALA A 251 17.88 0.07 16.00
CA ALA A 251 18.07 -0.90 14.94
C ALA A 251 17.58 -2.31 15.29
N VAL A 252 17.80 -2.78 16.52
CA VAL A 252 17.25 -4.07 16.99
C VAL A 252 15.72 -4.03 16.98
N LEU A 253 15.12 -2.95 17.48
CA LEU A 253 13.66 -2.78 17.46
C LEU A 253 13.12 -2.73 16.02
N PHE A 254 13.81 -2.03 15.12
CA PHE A 254 13.42 -1.97 13.72
C PHE A 254 13.56 -3.32 13.00
N ALA A 255 14.62 -4.09 13.28
CA ALA A 255 14.79 -5.44 12.77
C ALA A 255 13.67 -6.38 13.23
N LEU A 256 13.32 -6.30 14.53
CA LEU A 256 12.20 -7.05 15.09
C LEU A 256 10.86 -6.64 14.46
N LEU A 257 10.66 -5.35 14.21
CA LEU A 257 9.47 -4.84 13.51
C LEU A 257 9.36 -5.40 12.09
N LEU A 258 10.45 -5.35 11.31
CA LEU A 258 10.50 -5.89 9.96
C LEU A 258 10.23 -7.41 9.96
N LEU A 259 10.87 -8.16 10.87
CA LEU A 259 10.64 -9.60 11.01
C LEU A 259 9.20 -9.91 11.45
N CYS A 260 8.63 -9.09 12.33
CA CYS A 260 7.25 -9.23 12.75
C CYS A 260 6.29 -9.04 11.56
N ILE A 261 6.45 -7.97 10.78
CA ILE A 261 5.57 -7.68 9.64
C ILE A 261 5.80 -8.67 8.50
N SER A 262 7.04 -9.05 8.21
CA SER A 262 7.36 -9.93 7.09
C SER A 262 7.11 -11.41 7.35
N CYS A 263 7.18 -11.88 8.59
CA CYS A 263 7.09 -13.31 8.92
C CYS A 263 6.00 -13.65 9.92
N LEU A 264 5.91 -12.90 11.05
CA LEU A 264 4.96 -13.19 12.12
C LEU A 264 3.53 -12.82 11.73
N CYS A 265 3.31 -11.67 11.11
CA CYS A 265 2.00 -11.24 10.63
C CYS A 265 1.41 -12.23 9.60
N PRO A 266 2.13 -12.64 8.54
CA PRO A 266 1.68 -13.69 7.64
C PRO A 266 1.35 -15.02 8.35
N TYR A 267 2.18 -15.41 9.32
CA TYR A 267 1.93 -16.62 10.11
C TYR A 267 0.64 -16.52 10.94
N CYS A 268 0.46 -15.40 11.64
CA CYS A 268 -0.75 -15.11 12.42
C CYS A 268 -1.99 -15.04 11.53
N LEU A 269 -1.91 -14.42 10.35
CA LEU A 269 -3.02 -14.35 9.41
C LEU A 269 -3.47 -15.74 8.95
N ILE A 270 -2.54 -16.64 8.64
CA ILE A 270 -2.86 -18.02 8.22
C ILE A 270 -3.42 -18.83 9.40
N ARG A 271 -2.89 -18.64 10.61
CA ARG A 271 -3.46 -19.27 11.81
C ARG A 271 -4.87 -18.79 12.10
N LEU A 272 -5.13 -17.49 11.98
CA LEU A 272 -6.44 -16.89 12.17
C LEU A 272 -7.45 -17.36 11.13
N GLN A 273 -6.99 -17.69 9.91
CA GLN A 273 -7.85 -18.26 8.87
C GLN A 273 -8.52 -19.57 9.29
N LEU A 274 -7.88 -20.37 10.17
CA LEU A 274 -8.45 -21.63 10.67
C LEU A 274 -9.71 -21.41 11.53
N PHE A 275 -9.85 -20.23 12.12
CA PHE A 275 -10.99 -19.86 12.95
C PHE A 275 -12.09 -19.12 12.17
N LYS A 276 -11.96 -19.03 10.83
CA LYS A 276 -12.99 -18.40 10.00
C LYS A 276 -14.16 -19.35 9.82
N ASP A 277 -15.32 -18.95 10.34
CA ASP A 277 -16.58 -19.66 10.18
C ASP A 277 -17.60 -18.76 9.45
N ASN A 278 -17.50 -18.71 8.12
CA ASN A 278 -18.52 -18.04 7.31
C ASN A 278 -19.65 -19.00 7.01
N ILE A 279 -20.86 -18.68 7.46
CA ILE A 279 -22.06 -19.47 7.22
C ILE A 279 -22.78 -18.87 6.01
N HIS A 280 -22.96 -19.71 5.00
CA HIS A 280 -23.75 -19.43 3.82
C HIS A 280 -25.04 -20.24 3.89
N GLY A 281 -26.10 -19.69 3.33
CA GLY A 281 -27.39 -20.35 3.35
C GLY A 281 -28.38 -19.79 2.36
N PRO A 282 -29.61 -20.31 2.37
CA PRO A 282 -30.66 -19.89 1.46
C PRO A 282 -31.09 -18.42 1.57
N TRP A 283 -30.65 -17.70 2.60
CA TRP A 283 -30.89 -16.28 2.86
C TRP A 283 -29.81 -15.36 2.28
N ASP A 284 -28.72 -15.89 1.72
CA ASP A 284 -27.67 -15.08 1.09
C ASP A 284 -28.24 -14.30 -0.09
N GLU A 285 -27.77 -13.07 -0.28
CA GLU A 285 -28.17 -12.23 -1.40
C GLU A 285 -27.88 -12.92 -2.74
N ALA A 286 -28.85 -12.86 -3.67
CA ALA A 286 -28.66 -13.43 -4.99
C ALA A 286 -27.64 -12.62 -5.77
N GLU A 287 -26.42 -13.15 -5.92
CA GLU A 287 -25.41 -12.57 -6.80
C GLU A 287 -25.78 -12.86 -8.26
N ILE A 288 -26.16 -11.82 -9.01
CA ILE A 288 -26.27 -11.91 -10.47
C ILE A 288 -24.85 -11.97 -11.01
N LYS A 289 -24.36 -13.18 -11.31
CA LYS A 289 -23.14 -13.35 -12.10
C LYS A 289 -23.49 -13.02 -13.55
N GLU A 290 -23.48 -11.73 -13.88
CA GLU A 290 -23.56 -11.31 -15.27
C GLU A 290 -22.30 -11.84 -15.98
N ASP A 291 -22.47 -12.89 -16.80
CA ASP A 291 -21.52 -13.18 -17.89
C ASP A 291 -21.62 -12.01 -18.89
N LEU A 292 -20.99 -10.88 -18.55
CA LEU A 292 -20.93 -9.69 -19.39
C LEU A 292 -20.33 -9.99 -20.78
N SER A 293 -19.62 -11.11 -20.91
CA SER A 293 -19.12 -11.66 -22.16
C SER A 293 -20.21 -12.07 -23.15
N ARG A 294 -21.45 -12.32 -22.70
CA ARG A 294 -22.60 -12.59 -23.59
C ARG A 294 -23.31 -11.34 -24.10
N PHE A 295 -23.11 -10.18 -23.47
CA PHE A 295 -23.76 -8.92 -23.86
C PHE A 295 -22.84 -8.00 -24.66
N LEU A 296 -21.54 -8.30 -24.75
CA LEU A 296 -20.54 -7.53 -25.50
C LEU A 296 -20.04 -8.25 -26.76
N MET A 297 -20.84 -9.14 -27.37
CA MET A 297 -20.64 -9.63 -28.74
C MET A 297 -21.52 -8.87 -29.73
#